data_AF-A0A7Y5XV94-F1
#
_entry.id   AF-A0A7Y5XV94-F1
#
_cell.length_a   1.000
_cell.length_b   1.000
_cell.length_c   1.000
_cell.angle_alpha   90.00
_cell.angle_beta   90.00
_cell.angle_gamma   90.00
#
_symmetry.space_group_name_H-M   'P 1'
#
loop_
_entity.id
_entity.type
_entity.pdbx_description
1 polymer ?
#
loop_
_entity_poly.entity_id
_entity_poly.type
_entity_poly.pdbx_seq_one_letter_code
_entity_poly.pdbx_strand_id
1 'polypeptide(L)'
;MKPPRASQAAGLPPGRARLRPARRAWNALEASDASDVPDVLAPGLTAIFCGINPGRVSAAANAHFANPRNDFWRLLHAAGFTPRLYEPSEQFELLPLGIGLTNAAYRTTPGSGDLRKADFAGSAERLEQIALELRPRLIGFVGKEAYRGAFGERPELGLQERRLGETALFVLPSTSPANAAVPWAERLRWFQSFFDALSTKGASTTSQPPA
;
A
#
# COMPACT_ATOMS: atom_id res chain seq x y z
N MET A 1 62.56 29.57 10.65
CA MET A 1 61.40 29.23 11.52
C MET A 1 61.05 27.75 11.34
N LYS A 2 60.46 27.08 12.34
CA LYS A 2 60.26 25.61 12.36
C LYS A 2 58.86 25.18 11.84
N PRO A 3 58.69 23.95 11.30
CA PRO A 3 57.42 23.47 10.73
C PRO A 3 56.75 22.27 11.46
N PRO A 4 55.46 22.02 11.21
CA PRO A 4 54.76 20.75 11.43
C PRO A 4 54.81 19.86 10.14
N ARG A 5 53.74 19.11 9.83
CA ARG A 5 53.53 18.21 8.68
C ARG A 5 52.04 18.12 8.33
N ALA A 6 51.75 17.64 7.11
CA ALA A 6 50.66 16.72 6.70
C ALA A 6 49.20 16.90 7.18
N SER A 7 48.27 16.82 6.21
CA SER A 7 47.09 15.95 6.33
C SER A 7 46.61 15.47 4.95
N GLN A 8 46.03 14.27 4.91
CA GLN A 8 45.25 13.79 3.77
C GLN A 8 43.85 14.41 3.84
N ALA A 9 43.28 14.83 2.70
CA ALA A 9 41.86 15.07 2.57
C ALA A 9 41.27 14.03 1.61
N ALA A 10 40.28 13.27 2.08
CA ALA A 10 39.70 12.16 1.34
C ALA A 10 38.99 12.64 0.06
N GLY A 11 39.07 11.85 -1.01
CA GLY A 11 38.26 12.08 -2.20
C GLY A 11 36.76 11.99 -1.88
N LEU A 12 35.98 12.92 -2.43
CA LEU A 12 34.51 12.83 -2.35
C LEU A 12 34.05 11.50 -2.99
N PRO A 13 33.04 10.82 -2.42
CA PRO A 13 32.44 9.67 -3.09
C PRO A 13 31.80 10.12 -4.42
N PRO A 14 31.91 9.33 -5.49
CA PRO A 14 31.29 9.66 -6.77
C PRO A 14 29.77 9.78 -6.63
N GLY A 15 29.20 10.71 -7.39
CA GLY A 15 27.86 11.23 -7.16
C GLY A 15 26.74 10.19 -7.23
N ARG A 16 25.64 10.49 -6.52
CA ARG A 16 24.38 9.74 -6.59
C ARG A 16 24.02 9.47 -8.06
N ALA A 17 23.91 8.20 -8.42
CA ALA A 17 23.44 7.80 -9.74
C ALA A 17 22.08 8.46 -10.01
N ARG A 18 21.96 9.15 -11.15
CA ARG A 18 20.67 9.69 -11.60
C ARG A 18 19.77 8.50 -11.90
N LEU A 19 18.80 8.24 -11.03
CA LEU A 19 17.79 7.22 -11.26
C LEU A 19 17.12 7.52 -12.61
N ARG A 20 17.23 6.59 -13.56
CA ARG A 20 16.56 6.68 -14.84
C ARG A 20 15.05 6.72 -14.58
N PRO A 21 14.28 7.59 -15.24
CA PRO A 21 12.85 7.68 -14.99
C PRO A 21 12.16 6.37 -15.39
N ALA A 22 11.45 5.74 -14.45
CA ALA A 22 10.70 4.49 -14.64
C ALA A 22 9.40 4.70 -15.47
N ARG A 23 9.46 5.54 -16.52
CA ARG A 23 8.35 6.04 -17.35
C ARG A 23 7.75 5.01 -18.33
N ARG A 24 8.11 3.73 -18.19
CA ARG A 24 7.39 2.57 -18.72
C ARG A 24 6.98 1.73 -17.50
N ALA A 25 6.23 2.32 -16.58
CA ALA A 25 4.76 2.37 -16.64
C ALA A 25 4.18 0.95 -16.77
N TRP A 26 3.52 0.49 -15.72
CA TRP A 26 2.93 -0.86 -15.57
C TRP A 26 1.65 -1.05 -16.42
N ASN A 27 1.57 -0.35 -17.55
CA ASN A 27 0.40 -0.28 -18.44
C ASN A 27 0.18 -1.57 -19.26
N ALA A 28 0.77 -2.70 -18.85
CA ALA A 28 0.60 -3.99 -19.52
C ALA A 28 -0.63 -4.76 -19.01
N LEU A 29 -1.33 -4.26 -17.98
CA LEU A 29 -2.68 -4.67 -17.60
C LEU A 29 -3.74 -3.80 -18.33
N GLU A 30 -3.62 -3.70 -19.66
CA GLU A 30 -4.58 -2.95 -20.48
C GLU A 30 -5.79 -3.81 -20.91
N ALA A 31 -6.96 -3.16 -20.89
CA ALA A 31 -8.19 -3.52 -21.61
C ALA A 31 -9.12 -4.65 -21.08
N SER A 32 -9.67 -4.49 -19.87
CA SER A 32 -11.12 -4.77 -19.65
C SER A 32 -11.76 -3.94 -18.54
N ASP A 33 -11.06 -3.71 -17.42
CA ASP A 33 -11.64 -3.11 -16.21
C ASP A 33 -11.07 -1.72 -15.91
N ALA A 34 -11.53 -0.71 -16.65
CA ALA A 34 -11.11 0.68 -16.43
C ALA A 34 -11.74 1.27 -15.14
N SER A 35 -10.97 1.30 -14.05
CA SER A 35 -11.28 2.04 -12.83
C SER A 35 -11.22 3.56 -13.08
N ASP A 36 -12.17 4.32 -12.54
CA ASP A 36 -12.11 5.81 -12.53
C ASP A 36 -10.95 6.34 -11.67
N VAL A 37 -10.34 5.49 -10.84
CA VAL A 37 -9.14 5.81 -10.05
C VAL A 37 -8.02 4.87 -10.47
N PRO A 38 -6.92 5.38 -11.05
CA PRO A 38 -5.81 4.55 -11.51
C PRO A 38 -5.10 3.87 -10.33
N ASP A 39 -4.59 2.67 -10.58
CA ASP A 39 -3.67 2.01 -9.65
C ASP A 39 -2.33 2.78 -9.59
N VAL A 40 -1.79 2.88 -8.38
CA VAL A 40 -0.51 3.53 -8.07
C VAL A 40 0.48 2.42 -7.76
N LEU A 41 1.06 1.84 -8.81
CA LEU A 41 1.89 0.62 -8.73
C LEU A 41 3.19 0.77 -9.53
N ALA A 42 4.29 0.26 -8.97
CA ALA A 42 5.62 0.23 -9.59
C ALA A 42 6.50 -0.85 -8.92
N PRO A 43 7.64 -1.25 -9.52
CA PRO A 43 8.63 -2.10 -8.83
C PRO A 43 9.22 -1.45 -7.58
N GLY A 44 9.60 -2.28 -6.60
CA GLY A 44 10.31 -1.83 -5.39
C GLY A 44 9.41 -1.36 -4.24
N LEU A 45 8.10 -1.61 -4.32
CA LEU A 45 7.16 -1.33 -3.24
C LEU A 45 7.46 -2.21 -2.02
N THR A 46 7.31 -1.64 -0.84
CA THR A 46 7.33 -2.36 0.44
C THR A 46 5.92 -2.66 0.92
N ALA A 47 4.98 -1.73 0.70
CA ALA A 47 3.58 -1.84 1.08
C ALA A 47 2.66 -1.45 -0.08
N ILE A 48 1.52 -2.14 -0.19
CA ILE A 48 0.40 -1.73 -1.03
C ILE A 48 -0.85 -1.60 -0.17
N PHE A 49 -1.57 -0.48 -0.25
CA PHE A 49 -2.89 -0.35 0.35
C PHE A 49 -3.97 -0.67 -0.68
N CYS A 50 -4.82 -1.64 -0.35
CA CYS A 50 -5.95 -2.07 -1.17
C CYS A 50 -7.26 -1.53 -0.57
N GLY A 51 -7.83 -0.49 -1.19
CA GLY A 51 -9.17 0.01 -0.86
C GLY A 51 -10.27 -0.96 -1.30
N ILE A 52 -11.52 -0.68 -0.90
CA ILE A 52 -12.66 -1.51 -1.32
C ILE A 52 -12.97 -1.25 -2.79
N ASN A 53 -13.34 0.00 -3.10
CA ASN A 53 -13.65 0.50 -4.43
C ASN A 53 -13.58 2.04 -4.49
N PRO A 54 -13.56 2.66 -5.68
CA PRO A 54 -13.68 4.10 -5.82
C PRO A 54 -15.03 4.64 -5.30
N GLY A 55 -14.98 5.53 -4.32
CA GLY A 55 -16.12 6.39 -4.01
C GLY A 55 -16.25 7.51 -5.04
N ARG A 56 -17.47 8.05 -5.26
CA ARG A 56 -17.71 9.14 -6.25
C ARG A 56 -16.72 10.32 -6.19
N VAL A 57 -16.28 10.73 -5.00
CA VAL A 57 -15.31 11.83 -4.83
C VAL A 57 -13.90 11.41 -5.29
N SER A 58 -13.50 10.17 -5.00
CA SER A 58 -12.25 9.59 -5.48
C SER A 58 -12.22 9.49 -7.01
N ALA A 59 -13.30 8.98 -7.60
CA ALA A 59 -13.49 8.88 -9.04
C ALA A 59 -13.42 10.26 -9.74
N ALA A 60 -14.16 11.25 -9.23
CA ALA A 60 -14.15 12.60 -9.78
C ALA A 60 -12.80 13.33 -9.66
N ALA A 61 -11.95 12.92 -8.72
CA ALA A 61 -10.59 13.44 -8.54
C ALA A 61 -9.51 12.56 -9.20
N ASN A 62 -9.89 11.43 -9.82
CA ASN A 62 -9.00 10.34 -10.26
C ASN A 62 -7.94 9.94 -9.19
N ALA A 63 -8.32 9.99 -7.91
CA ALA A 63 -7.40 9.89 -6.78
C ALA A 63 -7.93 9.00 -5.64
N HIS A 64 -7.08 8.15 -5.11
CA HIS A 64 -7.40 7.23 -4.02
C HIS A 64 -7.78 8.00 -2.75
N PHE A 65 -8.84 7.52 -2.08
CA PHE A 65 -9.34 8.07 -0.81
C PHE A 65 -9.60 9.60 -0.79
N ALA A 66 -9.93 10.23 -1.93
CA ALA A 66 -9.95 11.70 -2.06
C ALA A 66 -11.09 12.44 -1.32
N ASN A 67 -12.04 11.74 -0.70
CA ASN A 67 -13.05 12.39 0.14
C ASN A 67 -12.38 13.03 1.37
N PRO A 68 -12.50 14.36 1.64
CA PRO A 68 -11.83 15.01 2.78
C PRO A 68 -12.19 14.47 4.17
N ARG A 69 -13.34 13.77 4.27
CA ARG A 69 -13.79 13.07 5.48
C ARG A 69 -13.24 11.64 5.59
N ASN A 70 -12.56 11.12 4.57
CA ASN A 70 -11.81 9.87 4.65
C ASN A 70 -10.49 10.13 5.37
N ASP A 71 -10.17 9.30 6.36
CA ASP A 71 -9.01 9.50 7.22
C ASP A 71 -7.70 8.91 6.68
N PHE A 72 -7.72 8.23 5.52
CA PHE A 72 -6.57 7.48 4.99
C PHE A 72 -5.27 8.29 4.97
N TRP A 73 -5.27 9.45 4.30
CA TRP A 73 -4.08 10.30 4.16
C TRP A 73 -3.55 10.80 5.51
N ARG A 74 -4.46 11.13 6.44
CA ARG A 74 -4.10 11.53 7.81
C ARG A 74 -3.51 10.36 8.60
N LEU A 75 -4.10 9.16 8.50
CA LEU A 75 -3.66 7.95 9.20
C LEU A 75 -2.32 7.44 8.66
N LEU A 76 -2.12 7.48 7.34
CA LEU A 76 -0.88 7.13 6.66
C LEU A 76 0.28 7.97 7.22
N HIS A 77 0.11 9.30 7.27
CA HIS A 77 1.12 10.18 7.85
C HIS A 77 1.30 9.96 9.37
N ALA A 78 0.21 9.91 10.15
CA ALA A 78 0.28 9.77 11.60
C ALA A 78 0.88 8.43 12.08
N ALA A 79 0.81 7.38 11.25
CA ALA A 79 1.45 6.09 11.51
C ALA A 79 2.92 6.01 11.04
N GLY A 80 3.46 7.07 10.42
CA GLY A 80 4.88 7.15 10.04
C GLY A 80 5.22 6.71 8.62
N PHE A 81 4.23 6.35 7.77
CA PHE A 81 4.47 5.95 6.38
C PHE A 81 5.01 7.09 5.51
N THR A 82 4.62 8.34 5.80
CA THR A 82 4.98 9.51 4.99
C THR A 82 5.63 10.60 5.84
N PRO A 83 6.70 11.27 5.35
CA PRO A 83 7.42 12.30 6.11
C PRO A 83 6.61 13.58 6.35
N ARG A 84 5.52 13.76 5.60
CA ARG A 84 4.53 14.84 5.73
C ARG A 84 3.14 14.29 5.41
N LEU A 85 2.11 15.09 5.65
CA LEU A 85 0.80 14.86 5.04
C LEU A 85 0.90 15.10 3.52
N TYR A 86 0.33 14.18 2.74
CA TYR A 86 0.17 14.28 1.30
C TYR A 86 -1.30 14.50 0.95
N GLU A 87 -1.57 15.23 -0.12
CA GLU A 87 -2.90 15.35 -0.70
C GLU A 87 -3.21 14.17 -1.65
N PRO A 88 -4.50 13.83 -1.89
CA PRO A 88 -4.87 12.73 -2.80
C PRO A 88 -4.33 12.88 -4.22
N SER A 89 -4.22 14.13 -4.71
CA SER A 89 -3.62 14.50 -6.00
C SER A 89 -2.14 14.11 -6.10
N GLU A 90 -1.44 14.02 -4.97
CA GLU A 90 -0.02 13.67 -4.88
C GLU A 90 0.22 12.15 -4.79
N GLN A 91 -0.80 11.30 -5.01
CA GLN A 91 -0.71 9.86 -4.78
C GLN A 91 0.49 9.16 -5.44
N PHE A 92 0.94 9.63 -6.61
CA PHE A 92 2.10 9.06 -7.30
C PHE A 92 3.45 9.36 -6.61
N GLU A 93 3.51 10.40 -5.77
CA GLU A 93 4.68 10.72 -4.92
C GLU A 93 4.86 9.73 -3.75
N LEU A 94 3.94 8.77 -3.58
CA LEU A 94 4.12 7.63 -2.68
C LEU A 94 5.04 6.53 -3.27
N LEU A 95 5.17 6.45 -4.60
CA LEU A 95 5.99 5.42 -5.26
C LEU A 95 7.48 5.48 -4.84
N PRO A 96 8.14 6.66 -4.77
CA PRO A 96 9.51 6.77 -4.24
C PRO A 96 9.65 6.42 -2.75
N LEU A 97 8.55 6.41 -1.99
CA LEU A 97 8.49 5.96 -0.59
C LEU A 97 8.26 4.44 -0.47
N GLY A 98 8.11 3.73 -1.60
CA GLY A 98 7.81 2.30 -1.61
C GLY A 98 6.37 1.97 -1.20
N ILE A 99 5.43 2.90 -1.40
CA ILE A 99 4.00 2.72 -1.06
C ILE A 99 3.16 2.78 -2.34
N GLY A 100 2.36 1.74 -2.58
CA GLY A 100 1.41 1.67 -3.70
C GLY A 100 -0.04 1.66 -3.24
N LEU A 101 -0.96 1.99 -4.15
CA LEU A 101 -2.42 2.04 -3.91
C LEU A 101 -3.17 1.30 -5.02
N THR A 102 -4.20 0.54 -4.64
CA THR A 102 -5.15 -0.17 -5.53
C THR A 102 -6.51 -0.21 -4.85
N ASN A 103 -7.57 -0.60 -5.57
CA ASN A 103 -8.81 -1.10 -4.95
C ASN A 103 -8.97 -2.61 -5.20
N ALA A 104 -9.89 -3.28 -4.50
CA ALA A 104 -10.28 -4.66 -4.77
C ALA A 104 -11.26 -4.73 -5.95
N ALA A 105 -12.37 -3.99 -5.84
CA ALA A 105 -13.31 -3.71 -6.94
C ALA A 105 -12.97 -2.38 -7.62
N TYR A 106 -13.05 -2.33 -8.94
CA TYR A 106 -12.78 -1.10 -9.72
C TYR A 106 -14.01 -0.25 -10.01
N ARG A 107 -15.22 -0.80 -9.84
CA ARG A 107 -16.45 -0.07 -10.07
C ARG A 107 -16.65 1.06 -9.06
N THR A 108 -16.87 2.28 -9.58
CA THR A 108 -17.27 3.43 -8.77
C THR A 108 -18.68 3.31 -8.20
N THR A 109 -18.86 3.58 -6.90
CA THR A 109 -20.17 3.62 -6.24
C THR A 109 -20.31 4.79 -5.25
N PRO A 110 -21.52 5.12 -4.77
CA PRO A 110 -21.70 5.95 -3.57
C PRO A 110 -20.98 5.38 -2.33
N GLY A 111 -21.10 4.07 -2.09
CA GLY A 111 -20.36 3.37 -1.04
C GLY A 111 -20.30 1.86 -1.27
N SER A 112 -19.55 1.14 -0.43
CA SER A 112 -19.32 -0.30 -0.59
C SER A 112 -20.58 -1.16 -0.45
N GLY A 113 -21.65 -0.64 0.16
CA GLY A 113 -22.95 -1.33 0.26
C GLY A 113 -23.68 -1.47 -1.09
N ASP A 114 -23.30 -0.70 -2.11
CA ASP A 114 -23.84 -0.80 -3.46
C ASP A 114 -23.14 -1.88 -4.33
N LEU A 115 -22.05 -2.47 -3.82
CA LEU A 115 -21.27 -3.48 -4.53
C LEU A 115 -21.94 -4.85 -4.48
N ARG A 116 -21.77 -5.58 -5.57
CA ARG A 116 -22.23 -6.96 -5.78
C ARG A 116 -21.01 -7.88 -5.83
N LYS A 117 -21.21 -9.19 -5.60
CA LYS A 117 -20.13 -10.19 -5.75
C LYS A 117 -19.42 -10.10 -7.10
N ALA A 118 -20.15 -9.80 -8.18
CA ALA A 118 -19.60 -9.66 -9.52
C ALA A 118 -18.65 -8.46 -9.69
N ASP A 119 -18.78 -7.39 -8.89
CA ASP A 119 -17.90 -6.22 -8.96
C ASP A 119 -16.48 -6.52 -8.42
N PHE A 120 -16.27 -7.68 -7.79
CA PHE A 120 -14.97 -8.21 -7.32
C PHE A 120 -14.46 -9.40 -8.16
N ALA A 121 -15.11 -9.76 -9.27
CA ALA A 121 -14.63 -10.84 -10.14
C ALA A 121 -13.21 -10.53 -10.66
N GLY A 122 -12.31 -11.51 -10.65
CA GLY A 122 -10.90 -11.31 -11.02
C GLY A 122 -10.04 -10.58 -9.96
N SER A 123 -10.62 -10.15 -8.83
CA SER A 123 -9.87 -9.38 -7.82
C SER A 123 -8.81 -10.21 -7.11
N ALA A 124 -9.01 -11.50 -6.88
CA ALA A 124 -8.01 -12.34 -6.22
C ALA A 124 -6.82 -12.57 -7.16
N GLU A 125 -7.13 -12.94 -8.40
CA GLU A 125 -6.19 -13.24 -9.48
C GLU A 125 -5.32 -12.03 -9.82
N ARG A 126 -5.92 -10.83 -9.93
CA ARG A 126 -5.18 -9.58 -10.15
C ARG A 126 -4.28 -9.23 -8.97
N LEU A 127 -4.75 -9.38 -7.73
CA LEU A 127 -3.93 -9.13 -6.54
C LEU A 127 -2.78 -10.14 -6.40
N GLU A 128 -2.99 -11.40 -6.82
CA GLU A 128 -1.96 -12.42 -6.90
C GLU A 128 -0.91 -12.09 -7.96
N GLN A 129 -1.33 -11.64 -9.16
CA GLN A 129 -0.40 -11.17 -10.19
C GLN A 129 0.44 -9.97 -9.70
N ILE A 130 -0.21 -8.97 -9.08
CA ILE A 130 0.47 -7.83 -8.44
C ILE A 130 1.51 -8.31 -7.41
N ALA A 131 1.15 -9.28 -6.57
CA ALA A 131 2.04 -9.85 -5.55
C ALA A 131 3.23 -10.62 -6.16
N LEU A 132 3.00 -11.41 -7.21
CA LEU A 132 4.03 -12.19 -7.90
C LEU A 132 5.04 -11.31 -8.66
N GLU A 133 4.54 -10.28 -9.35
CA GLU A 133 5.37 -9.44 -10.22
C GLU A 133 6.09 -8.33 -9.44
N LEU A 134 5.38 -7.61 -8.56
CA LEU A 134 5.93 -6.47 -7.80
C LEU A 134 6.61 -6.87 -6.49
N ARG A 135 6.27 -8.05 -5.95
CA ARG A 135 6.79 -8.59 -4.68
C ARG A 135 6.82 -7.58 -3.52
N PRO A 136 5.71 -6.88 -3.24
CA PRO A 136 5.60 -6.09 -2.02
C PRO A 136 5.74 -7.00 -0.79
N ARG A 137 6.14 -6.43 0.34
CA ARG A 137 6.25 -7.21 1.59
C ARG A 137 4.88 -7.44 2.23
N LEU A 138 3.98 -6.47 2.07
CA LEU A 138 2.67 -6.47 2.73
C LEU A 138 1.60 -5.82 1.84
N ILE A 139 0.44 -6.46 1.71
CA ILE A 139 -0.77 -5.84 1.15
C ILE A 139 -1.76 -5.58 2.30
N GLY A 140 -2.10 -4.32 2.52
CA GLY A 140 -3.02 -3.85 3.56
C GLY A 140 -4.41 -3.55 3.00
N PHE A 141 -5.40 -4.38 3.31
CA PHE A 141 -6.80 -4.18 2.90
C PHE A 141 -7.48 -3.15 3.81
N VAL A 142 -7.85 -1.99 3.26
CA VAL A 142 -8.43 -0.86 3.99
C VAL A 142 -9.94 -1.06 4.19
N GLY A 143 -10.27 -1.88 5.19
CA GLY A 143 -11.62 -2.32 5.54
C GLY A 143 -11.84 -3.80 5.19
N LYS A 144 -12.48 -4.55 6.11
CA LYS A 144 -12.79 -5.99 5.97
C LYS A 144 -13.51 -6.35 4.65
N GLU A 145 -14.27 -5.41 4.08
CA GLU A 145 -14.97 -5.57 2.79
C GLU A 145 -14.03 -5.77 1.59
N ALA A 146 -12.86 -5.15 1.56
CA ALA A 146 -11.92 -5.29 0.44
C ALA A 146 -11.37 -6.71 0.38
N TYR A 147 -10.96 -7.25 1.53
CA TYR A 147 -10.51 -8.64 1.67
C TYR A 147 -11.66 -9.64 1.41
N ARG A 148 -12.85 -9.40 1.99
CA ARG A 148 -14.01 -10.29 1.78
C ARG A 148 -14.49 -10.31 0.33
N GLY A 149 -14.46 -9.17 -0.35
CA GLY A 149 -14.79 -9.07 -1.76
C GLY A 149 -13.81 -9.88 -2.62
N ALA A 150 -12.51 -9.72 -2.38
CA ALA A 150 -11.47 -10.44 -3.11
C ALA A 150 -11.50 -11.96 -2.89
N PHE A 151 -11.57 -12.42 -1.63
CA PHE A 151 -11.37 -13.84 -1.29
C PHE A 151 -12.63 -14.62 -0.87
N GLY A 152 -13.78 -13.95 -0.70
CA GLY A 152 -15.02 -14.56 -0.20
C GLY A 152 -15.03 -14.90 1.30
N GLU A 153 -13.94 -14.60 2.01
CA GLU A 153 -13.69 -14.95 3.41
C GLU A 153 -14.04 -13.79 4.38
N ARG A 154 -14.39 -14.09 5.63
CA ARG A 154 -14.53 -13.07 6.68
C ARG A 154 -13.21 -12.94 7.45
N PRO A 155 -12.49 -11.81 7.35
CA PRO A 155 -11.22 -11.63 8.05
C PRO A 155 -11.42 -11.07 9.47
N GLU A 156 -10.39 -11.25 10.30
CA GLU A 156 -10.16 -10.36 11.44
C GLU A 156 -9.17 -9.24 11.09
N LEU A 157 -9.13 -8.19 11.92
CA LEU A 157 -8.14 -7.13 11.75
C LEU A 157 -6.75 -7.65 12.13
N GLY A 158 -5.71 -7.17 11.43
CA GLY A 158 -4.33 -7.61 11.64
C GLY A 158 -3.76 -8.47 10.51
N LEU A 159 -2.65 -9.14 10.79
CA LEU A 159 -1.99 -10.06 9.87
C LEU A 159 -2.87 -11.30 9.63
N GLN A 160 -2.96 -11.75 8.37
CA GLN A 160 -3.72 -12.93 7.98
C GLN A 160 -2.80 -14.14 7.77
N GLU A 161 -3.35 -15.35 7.92
CA GLU A 161 -2.65 -16.59 7.55
C GLU A 161 -2.45 -16.71 6.03
N ARG A 162 -3.43 -16.21 5.25
CA ARG A 162 -3.37 -16.16 3.79
C ARG A 162 -2.23 -15.25 3.32
N ARG A 163 -1.48 -15.74 2.34
CA ARG A 163 -0.40 -15.04 1.62
C ARG A 163 -0.65 -15.10 0.11
N LEU A 164 0.00 -14.21 -0.64
CA LEU A 164 0.06 -14.25 -2.11
C LEU A 164 1.54 -14.40 -2.50
N GLY A 165 1.96 -15.65 -2.71
CA GLY A 165 3.38 -16.02 -2.69
C GLY A 165 4.04 -15.60 -1.36
N GLU A 166 5.17 -14.89 -1.45
CA GLU A 166 5.86 -14.34 -0.28
C GLU A 166 5.18 -13.11 0.34
N THR A 167 4.21 -12.50 -0.36
CA THR A 167 3.50 -11.30 0.10
C THR A 167 2.55 -11.66 1.24
N ALA A 168 2.76 -11.08 2.41
CA ALA A 168 1.83 -11.24 3.53
C ALA A 168 0.63 -10.28 3.40
N LEU A 169 -0.54 -10.71 3.89
CA LEU A 169 -1.77 -9.93 3.84
C LEU A 169 -2.13 -9.41 5.24
N PHE A 170 -2.63 -8.18 5.30
CA PHE A 170 -3.06 -7.54 6.54
C PHE A 170 -4.40 -6.84 6.31
N VAL A 171 -5.30 -6.86 7.30
CA VAL A 171 -6.60 -6.20 7.21
C VAL A 171 -6.68 -5.06 8.21
N LEU A 172 -6.93 -3.87 7.69
CA LEU A 172 -7.07 -2.61 8.41
C LEU A 172 -8.56 -2.28 8.62
N PRO A 173 -8.91 -1.49 9.65
CA PRO A 173 -10.25 -0.90 9.74
C PRO A 173 -10.47 0.07 8.58
N SER A 174 -11.74 0.24 8.17
CA SER A 174 -12.07 1.20 7.10
C SER A 174 -11.78 2.64 7.55
N THR A 175 -11.25 3.44 6.63
CA THR A 175 -10.98 4.88 6.82
C THR A 175 -12.13 5.78 6.36
N SER A 176 -13.19 5.19 5.79
CA SER A 176 -14.36 5.91 5.29
C SER A 176 -15.22 6.47 6.42
N PRO A 177 -15.77 7.70 6.31
CA PRO A 177 -16.68 8.26 7.30
C PRO A 177 -18.00 7.47 7.43
N ALA A 178 -18.35 6.66 6.43
CA ALA A 178 -19.51 5.77 6.49
C ALA A 178 -19.35 4.63 7.53
N ASN A 179 -18.12 4.36 7.99
CA ASN A 179 -17.82 3.41 9.04
C ASN A 179 -17.22 4.10 10.29
N ALA A 180 -17.88 5.16 10.76
CA ALA A 180 -17.45 5.96 11.91
C ALA A 180 -17.45 5.20 13.26
N ALA A 181 -17.84 3.92 13.28
CA ALA A 181 -17.86 3.07 14.48
C ALA A 181 -16.47 2.81 15.08
N VAL A 182 -15.39 2.90 14.30
CA VAL A 182 -14.01 2.69 14.79
C VAL A 182 -13.36 4.04 15.10
N PRO A 183 -13.03 4.35 16.38
CA PRO A 183 -12.42 5.62 16.77
C PRO A 183 -11.09 5.89 16.05
N TRP A 184 -10.75 7.18 15.87
CA TRP A 184 -9.47 7.59 15.26
C TRP A 184 -8.26 6.89 15.90
N ALA A 185 -8.18 6.89 17.24
CA ALA A 185 -7.05 6.30 17.96
C ALA A 185 -6.89 4.80 17.72
N GLU A 186 -7.99 4.08 17.48
CA GLU A 186 -7.95 2.65 17.14
C GLU A 186 -7.52 2.42 15.69
N ARG A 187 -8.04 3.23 14.76
CA ARG A 187 -7.59 3.19 13.35
C ARG A 187 -6.09 3.49 13.26
N LEU A 188 -5.60 4.45 14.03
CA LEU A 188 -4.17 4.77 14.11
C LEU A 188 -3.34 3.60 14.64
N ARG A 189 -3.75 2.93 15.73
CA ARG A 189 -3.06 1.73 16.24
C ARG A 189 -2.93 0.65 15.17
N TRP A 190 -3.99 0.37 14.41
CA TRP A 190 -3.94 -0.64 13.35
C TRP A 190 -3.01 -0.25 12.19
N PHE A 191 -2.96 1.02 11.81
CA PHE A 191 -1.98 1.51 10.82
C PHE A 191 -0.54 1.43 11.36
N GLN A 192 -0.31 1.72 12.66
CA GLN A 192 0.99 1.54 13.30
C GLN A 192 1.41 0.06 13.33
N SER A 193 0.51 -0.87 13.70
CA SER A 193 0.82 -2.31 13.64
C SER A 193 1.11 -2.82 12.22
N PHE A 194 0.50 -2.22 11.19
CA PHE A 194 0.83 -2.49 9.78
C PHE A 194 2.24 -1.95 9.42
N PHE A 195 2.65 -0.80 9.96
CA PHE A 195 4.01 -0.27 9.83
C PHE A 195 5.05 -1.13 10.56
N ASP A 196 4.75 -1.60 11.76
CA ASP A 196 5.64 -2.48 12.55
C ASP A 196 5.83 -3.85 11.89
N ALA A 197 4.78 -4.38 11.25
CA ALA A 197 4.86 -5.59 10.42
C ALA A 197 5.80 -5.42 9.21
N LEU A 198 5.97 -4.21 8.68
CA LEU A 198 6.99 -3.90 7.67
C LEU A 198 8.40 -3.78 8.26
N SER A 199 8.56 -3.56 9.56
CA SER A 199 9.88 -3.52 10.19
C SER A 199 10.39 -4.91 10.57
N THR A 200 9.48 -5.84 10.87
CA THR A 200 9.82 -7.20 11.31
C THR A 200 10.26 -8.06 10.12
N LYS A 201 11.58 -8.19 9.90
CA LYS A 201 12.14 -9.25 9.03
C LYS A 201 11.81 -10.61 9.64
N GLY A 202 11.50 -11.59 8.78
CA GLY A 202 11.19 -12.95 9.22
C GLY A 202 12.32 -13.54 10.06
N ALA A 203 11.98 -13.99 11.27
CA ALA A 203 12.80 -14.93 12.00
C ALA A 203 12.79 -16.25 11.21
N SER A 204 13.85 -16.49 10.44
CA SER A 204 14.11 -17.79 9.85
C SER A 204 14.31 -18.79 10.98
N THR A 205 13.30 -19.66 11.20
CA THR A 205 13.45 -20.84 12.05
C THR A 205 14.39 -21.83 11.37
N THR A 206 15.69 -21.62 11.53
CA THR A 206 16.71 -22.61 11.20
C THR A 206 16.64 -23.73 12.23
N SER A 207 15.66 -24.62 12.08
CA SER A 207 15.59 -25.86 12.84
C SER A 207 16.69 -26.80 12.34
N GLN A 208 17.86 -26.72 12.97
CA GLN A 208 18.93 -27.67 12.80
C GLN A 208 18.46 -29.02 13.40
N PRO A 209 18.43 -30.13 12.65
CA PRO A 209 18.16 -31.43 13.26
C PRO A 209 19.34 -31.84 14.16
N PRO A 210 19.11 -32.56 15.27
CA PRO A 210 20.17 -33.13 16.07
C PRO A 210 20.94 -34.22 15.30
N ALA A 211 22.17 -34.46 15.73
CA ALA A 211 23.10 -35.44 15.15
C ALA A 211 22.72 -36.91 15.43
#